data_AF-A0AAE2CAH7-F1
#
_entry.id   AF-A0AAE2CAH7-F1
#
_cell.length_a   1.000
_cell.length_b   1.000
_cell.length_c   1.000
_cell.angle_alpha   90.00
_cell.angle_beta   90.00
_cell.angle_gamma   90.00
#
_symmetry.space_group_name_H-M   'P 1'
#
loop_
_entity.id
_entity.type
_entity.pdbx_description
1 polymer ?
#
loop_
_entity_poly.entity_id
_entity_poly.type
_entity_poly.pdbx_seq_one_letter_code
_entity_poly.pdbx_strand_id
1 'polypeptide(L)'
;MQEIPSEILGEILSRLPAESLLRIRCVCKAWRRTIDDPVFTKLHLRRQLLGVQDSSNGVGQLILRGDLDNQFYSLPMESLNSDGAEIVKASFVKTSPLQTHSTAKPPVGSCNGVVLISQSKGIKFLWNPLTREFHRLPPLKLSKKTRGLYHSVSGLGYDSVADDYKVVRIVQVFDPRDKSF
;
A
#
# COMPACT_ATOMS: atom_id res chain seq x y z
N MET A 1 -11.76 39.15 5.40
CA MET A 1 -11.97 37.80 4.83
C MET A 1 -12.15 36.88 6.03
N GLN A 2 -13.33 36.30 6.26
CA GLN A 2 -13.54 35.41 7.41
C GLN A 2 -12.68 34.16 7.21
N GLU A 3 -11.79 33.89 8.16
CA GLU A 3 -11.01 32.66 8.18
C GLU A 3 -11.93 31.51 8.61
N ILE A 4 -11.96 30.44 7.81
CA ILE A 4 -12.65 29.20 8.17
C ILE A 4 -11.87 28.56 9.31
N PRO A 5 -12.51 28.16 10.43
CA PRO A 5 -11.84 27.44 11.51
C PRO A 5 -11.14 26.17 11.03
N SER A 6 -9.99 25.83 11.62
CA SER A 6 -9.16 24.68 11.26
C SER A 6 -9.92 23.36 11.29
N GLU A 7 -10.84 23.23 12.23
CA GLU A 7 -11.65 22.04 12.46
C GLU A 7 -12.63 21.84 11.30
N ILE A 8 -13.32 22.92 10.90
CA ILE A 8 -14.26 22.91 9.77
C ILE A 8 -13.52 22.66 8.46
N LEU A 9 -12.34 23.26 8.29
CA LEU A 9 -11.49 22.98 7.14
C LEU A 9 -11.11 21.49 7.08
N GLY A 10 -10.65 20.91 8.19
CA GLY A 10 -10.32 19.48 8.29
C GLY A 10 -11.52 18.58 7.98
N GLU A 11 -12.71 18.95 8.45
CA GLU A 11 -13.96 18.25 8.16
C GLU A 11 -14.33 18.25 6.67
N ILE A 12 -14.15 19.38 5.99
CA ILE A 12 -14.39 19.49 4.54
C ILE A 12 -13.35 18.68 3.77
N LEU A 13 -12.06 18.90 4.06
CA LEU A 13 -10.96 18.25 3.35
C LEU A 13 -11.01 16.72 3.51
N SER A 14 -11.37 16.23 4.70
CA SER A 14 -11.40 14.79 4.97
C SER A 14 -12.50 14.01 4.21
N ARG A 15 -13.43 14.71 3.54
CA ARG A 15 -14.43 14.11 2.64
C ARG A 15 -13.93 14.00 1.20
N LEU A 16 -12.82 14.63 0.86
CA LEU A 16 -12.27 14.60 -0.50
C LEU A 16 -11.47 13.31 -0.75
N PRO A 17 -11.44 12.80 -2.00
CA PRO A 17 -10.54 11.74 -2.40
C PRO A 17 -9.07 12.10 -2.13
N ALA A 18 -8.26 11.10 -1.83
CA ALA A 18 -6.87 11.30 -1.43
C ALA A 18 -6.03 11.98 -2.54
N GLU A 19 -6.31 11.69 -3.81
CA GLU A 19 -5.68 12.32 -4.97
C GLU A 19 -6.01 13.81 -5.07
N SER A 20 -7.24 14.20 -4.73
CA SER A 20 -7.67 15.59 -4.69
C SER A 20 -6.94 16.34 -3.58
N LEU A 21 -6.78 15.71 -2.41
CA LEU A 21 -6.01 16.26 -1.29
C LEU A 21 -4.57 16.53 -1.68
N LEU A 22 -3.90 15.60 -2.37
CA LEU A 22 -2.53 15.81 -2.84
C LEU A 22 -2.39 16.98 -3.80
N ARG A 23 -3.39 17.24 -4.65
CA ARG A 23 -3.39 18.38 -5.58
C ARG A 23 -3.59 19.70 -4.85
N ILE A 24 -4.54 19.76 -3.92
CA ILE A 24 -4.84 21.01 -3.19
C ILE A 24 -3.86 21.30 -2.07
N ARG A 25 -3.01 20.33 -1.71
CA ARG A 25 -1.88 20.50 -0.78
C ARG A 25 -0.96 21.67 -1.14
N CYS A 26 -0.88 22.06 -2.42
CA CYS A 26 -0.06 23.19 -2.86
C CYS A 26 -0.77 24.56 -2.86
N VAL A 27 -2.07 24.62 -2.56
CA VAL A 27 -2.86 25.85 -2.65
C VAL A 27 -2.41 26.90 -1.63
N CYS A 28 -2.27 26.53 -0.36
CA CYS A 28 -1.78 27.44 0.68
C CYS A 28 -1.13 26.69 1.86
N LYS A 29 -0.40 27.43 2.70
CA LYS A 29 0.32 26.88 3.87
C LYS A 29 -0.63 26.25 4.91
N ALA A 30 -1.81 26.83 5.11
CA ALA A 30 -2.79 26.30 6.06
C ALA A 30 -3.30 24.93 5.62
N TRP A 31 -3.70 24.79 4.34
CA TRP A 31 -4.18 23.53 3.78
C TRP A 31 -3.09 22.47 3.79
N ARG A 32 -1.86 22.84 3.41
CA ARG A 32 -0.72 21.93 3.52
C ARG A 32 -0.50 21.43 4.94
N ARG A 33 -0.54 22.32 5.94
CA ARG A 33 -0.40 21.93 7.36
C ARG A 33 -1.50 20.98 7.80
N THR A 34 -2.76 21.25 7.42
CA THR A 34 -3.88 20.36 7.75
C THR A 34 -3.73 19.00 7.07
N ILE A 35 -3.34 18.96 5.79
CA ILE A 35 -3.21 17.70 5.03
C ILE A 35 -2.02 16.87 5.51
N ASP A 36 -0.91 17.51 5.87
CA ASP A 36 0.30 16.85 6.37
C ASP A 36 0.17 16.45 7.85
N ASP A 37 -0.91 16.83 8.53
CA ASP A 37 -1.14 16.50 9.93
C ASP A 37 -1.48 15.00 10.11
N PRO A 38 -0.80 14.29 11.04
CA PRO A 38 -1.07 12.88 11.28
C PRO A 38 -2.49 12.58 11.79
N VAL A 39 -3.10 13.49 12.56
CA VAL A 39 -4.47 13.31 13.07
C VAL A 39 -5.45 13.40 11.91
N PHE A 40 -5.27 14.39 11.02
CA PHE A 40 -6.03 14.49 9.79
C PHE A 40 -5.87 13.25 8.91
N THR A 41 -4.64 12.75 8.74
CA THR A 41 -4.36 11.55 7.92
C THR A 41 -5.14 10.32 8.43
N LYS A 42 -5.17 10.11 9.76
CA LYS A 42 -5.95 9.03 10.37
C LYS A 42 -7.45 9.23 10.23
N LEU A 43 -7.92 10.47 10.43
CA LEU A 43 -9.34 10.82 10.27
C LEU A 43 -9.79 10.55 8.83
N HIS A 44 -9.01 11.01 7.86
CA HIS A 44 -9.25 10.79 6.43
C HIS A 44 -9.27 9.29 6.12
N LEU A 45 -8.24 8.55 6.51
CA LEU A 45 -8.18 7.09 6.31
C LEU A 45 -9.40 6.38 6.91
N ARG A 46 -9.75 6.68 8.16
CA ARG A 46 -10.92 6.09 8.82
C ARG A 46 -12.22 6.41 8.07
N ARG A 47 -12.38 7.64 7.59
CA ARG A 47 -13.54 8.04 6.77
C ARG A 47 -13.58 7.29 5.46
N GLN A 48 -12.44 7.15 4.78
CA GLN A 48 -12.40 6.37 3.53
C GLN A 48 -12.77 4.91 3.79
N LEU A 49 -12.26 4.30 4.87
CA LEU A 49 -12.58 2.91 5.25
C LEU A 49 -14.06 2.72 5.67
N LEU A 50 -14.64 3.68 6.39
CA LEU A 50 -16.05 3.62 6.81
C LEU A 50 -17.01 3.97 5.66
N GLY A 51 -16.65 4.93 4.81
CA GLY A 51 -17.43 5.35 3.65
C GLY A 51 -17.61 4.23 2.61
N VAL A 52 -16.73 3.23 2.60
CA VAL A 52 -16.92 1.99 1.81
C VAL A 52 -18.21 1.24 2.20
N GLN A 53 -18.76 1.46 3.41
CA GLN A 53 -19.95 0.74 3.89
C GLN A 53 -21.28 1.46 3.60
N ASP A 54 -21.29 2.79 3.48
CA ASP A 54 -22.53 3.58 3.32
C ASP A 54 -22.92 3.84 1.85
N SER A 55 -21.97 3.74 0.92
CA SER A 55 -22.27 3.73 -0.51
C SER A 55 -22.30 2.29 -1.01
N SER A 56 -23.38 1.91 -1.70
CA SER A 56 -23.49 0.66 -2.50
C SER A 56 -22.40 0.50 -3.56
N ASN A 57 -21.53 1.50 -3.70
CA ASN A 57 -20.35 1.55 -4.55
C ASN A 57 -19.11 1.59 -3.65
N GLY A 58 -18.80 0.47 -3.02
CA GLY A 58 -17.57 0.31 -2.27
C GLY A 58 -16.38 0.39 -3.23
N VAL A 59 -15.73 1.56 -3.32
CA VAL A 59 -14.59 1.78 -4.22
C VAL A 59 -13.31 1.15 -3.65
N GLY A 60 -13.34 -0.17 -3.44
CA GLY A 60 -12.11 -0.94 -3.27
C GLY A 60 -11.27 -0.81 -4.53
N GLN A 61 -9.96 -0.65 -4.40
CA GLN A 61 -9.04 -0.70 -5.54
C GLN A 61 -8.21 -1.98 -5.48
N LEU A 62 -8.19 -2.71 -6.59
CA LEU A 62 -7.28 -3.82 -6.82
C LEU A 62 -5.97 -3.28 -7.38
N ILE A 63 -4.86 -3.61 -6.72
CA ILE A 63 -3.52 -3.34 -7.23
C ILE A 63 -2.98 -4.59 -7.91
N LEU A 64 -2.74 -4.48 -9.20
CA LEU A 64 -2.22 -5.52 -10.06
C LEU A 64 -0.77 -5.22 -10.45
N ARG A 65 -0.05 -6.26 -10.82
CA ARG A 65 1.29 -6.14 -11.41
C ARG A 65 1.29 -6.82 -12.79
N GLY A 66 1.78 -6.12 -13.80
CA GLY A 66 1.98 -6.68 -15.12
C GLY A 66 3.18 -7.61 -15.15
N ASP A 67 3.00 -8.81 -15.69
CA ASP A 67 4.04 -9.84 -15.73
C ASP A 67 5.20 -9.47 -16.66
N LEU A 68 4.89 -8.81 -17.79
CA LEU A 68 5.88 -8.48 -18.81
C LEU A 68 6.58 -7.14 -18.58
N ASP A 69 5.81 -6.11 -18.19
CA ASP A 69 6.31 -4.75 -18.05
C ASP A 69 6.79 -4.41 -16.63
N ASN A 70 6.54 -5.32 -15.68
CA ASN A 70 6.85 -5.15 -14.26
C ASN A 70 6.22 -3.88 -13.64
N GLN A 71 5.12 -3.39 -14.23
CA GLN A 71 4.44 -2.18 -13.82
C GLN A 71 3.28 -2.49 -12.87
N PHE A 72 2.91 -1.49 -12.07
CA PHE A 72 1.72 -1.58 -11.22
C PHE A 72 0.54 -0.90 -11.89
N TYR A 73 -0.62 -1.52 -11.75
CA TYR A 73 -1.89 -1.09 -12.27
C TYR A 73 -2.92 -1.04 -11.15
N SER A 74 -3.81 -0.06 -11.16
CA SER A 74 -4.94 0.03 -10.25
C SER A 74 -6.25 -0.18 -11.00
N LEU A 75 -7.15 -0.95 -10.41
CA LEU A 75 -8.45 -1.25 -10.96
C LEU A 75 -9.53 -1.08 -9.89
N PRO A 76 -10.59 -0.29 -10.14
CA PRO A 76 -11.75 -0.27 -9.24
C PRO A 76 -12.40 -1.66 -9.17
N MET A 77 -12.71 -2.12 -7.96
CA MET A 77 -13.34 -3.43 -7.73
C MET A 77 -14.72 -3.53 -8.39
N GLU A 78 -15.45 -2.42 -8.49
CA GLU A 78 -16.75 -2.34 -9.18
C GLU A 78 -16.65 -2.75 -10.65
N SER A 79 -15.50 -2.52 -11.28
CA SER A 79 -15.26 -2.93 -12.66
C SER A 79 -15.15 -4.45 -12.84
N LEU A 80 -15.12 -5.23 -11.76
CA LEU A 80 -15.15 -6.70 -11.78
C LEU A 80 -16.57 -7.27 -11.67
N ASN A 81 -17.57 -6.44 -11.36
CA ASN A 81 -18.95 -6.88 -11.20
C ASN A 81 -19.68 -7.05 -12.54
N SER A 82 -19.03 -6.76 -13.68
CA SER A 82 -19.61 -7.01 -15.00
C SER A 82 -19.49 -8.49 -15.36
N ASP A 83 -20.62 -9.11 -15.66
CA ASP A 83 -20.71 -10.51 -16.10
C ASP A 83 -20.09 -10.67 -17.50
N GLY A 84 -18.78 -10.94 -17.53
CA GLY A 84 -18.11 -11.58 -18.65
C GLY A 84 -17.51 -10.66 -19.72
N ALA A 85 -16.29 -11.02 -20.14
CA ALA A 85 -15.62 -10.66 -21.39
C ALA A 85 -15.26 -9.19 -21.67
N GLU A 86 -15.39 -8.26 -20.72
CA GLU A 86 -14.95 -6.89 -20.95
C GLU A 86 -13.46 -6.70 -20.60
N ILE A 87 -12.68 -6.14 -21.54
CA ILE A 87 -11.30 -5.72 -21.28
C ILE A 87 -11.37 -4.53 -20.35
N VAL A 88 -11.14 -4.76 -19.05
CA VAL A 88 -11.17 -3.68 -18.08
C VAL A 88 -9.88 -2.87 -18.16
N LYS A 89 -10.00 -1.58 -18.47
CA LYS A 89 -8.85 -0.68 -18.54
C LYS A 89 -8.34 -0.36 -17.13
N ALA A 90 -7.23 -0.97 -16.75
CA ALA A 90 -6.54 -0.62 -15.52
C ALA A 90 -5.75 0.70 -15.67
N SER A 91 -5.73 1.49 -14.59
CA SER A 91 -4.98 2.74 -14.54
C SER A 91 -3.52 2.46 -14.18
N PHE A 92 -2.59 3.02 -14.95
CA PHE A 92 -1.17 2.90 -14.65
C PHE A 92 -0.83 3.65 -13.36
N VAL A 93 -0.22 2.96 -12.39
CA VAL A 93 0.26 3.61 -11.18
C VAL A 93 1.64 4.18 -11.48
N LYS A 94 1.71 5.51 -11.63
CA LYS A 94 2.94 6.25 -11.99
C LYS A 94 4.01 6.22 -10.89
N THR A 95 4.65 5.08 -10.69
CA THR A 95 5.89 4.93 -9.90
C THR A 95 6.54 3.57 -10.17
N SER A 96 7.80 3.59 -10.58
CA SER A 96 8.72 2.49 -10.30
C SER A 96 10.00 3.08 -9.71
N PRO A 97 10.33 2.82 -8.43
CA PRO A 97 11.70 2.98 -7.93
C PRO A 97 12.57 1.78 -8.32
N LEU A 98 11.96 0.72 -8.87
CA LEU A 98 12.58 -0.52 -9.28
C LEU A 98 12.89 -0.47 -10.78
N GLN A 99 13.60 0.58 -11.25
CA GLN A 99 14.23 0.60 -12.59
C GLN A 99 15.38 -0.39 -12.72
N THR A 100 15.62 -1.23 -11.71
CA THR A 100 16.59 -2.31 -11.81
C THR A 100 15.94 -3.48 -12.56
N HIS A 101 16.67 -4.09 -13.50
CA HIS A 101 16.37 -5.33 -14.24
C HIS A 101 16.01 -6.57 -13.38
N SER A 102 15.70 -6.38 -12.10
CA SER A 102 15.24 -7.40 -11.17
C SER A 102 13.78 -7.71 -11.44
N THR A 103 13.48 -9.00 -11.61
CA THR A 103 12.13 -9.55 -11.47
C THR A 103 11.61 -9.19 -10.08
N ALA A 104 10.77 -8.16 -9.98
CA ALA A 104 9.99 -7.97 -8.75
C ALA A 104 9.08 -9.21 -8.60
N LYS A 105 8.56 -9.45 -7.40
CA LYS A 105 7.49 -10.43 -7.20
C LYS A 105 6.16 -9.68 -7.14
N PRO A 106 5.01 -10.34 -7.40
CA PRO A 106 3.71 -9.73 -7.14
C PRO A 106 3.64 -9.13 -5.73
N PRO A 107 2.78 -8.12 -5.50
CA PRO A 107 2.51 -7.62 -4.16
C PRO A 107 2.27 -8.77 -3.19
N VAL A 108 2.89 -8.69 -2.02
CA VAL A 108 2.72 -9.70 -0.97
C VAL A 108 1.38 -9.50 -0.25
N GLY A 109 0.94 -8.24 -0.15
CA GLY A 109 -0.34 -7.86 0.45
C GLY A 109 -0.44 -6.34 0.58
N SER A 110 -1.60 -5.87 1.01
CA SER A 110 -1.86 -4.45 1.31
C SER A 110 -2.58 -4.30 2.65
N CYS A 111 -2.45 -3.13 3.25
CA CYS A 111 -3.15 -2.75 4.48
C CYS A 111 -3.31 -1.23 4.49
N ASN A 112 -4.54 -0.73 4.64
CA ASN A 112 -4.84 0.71 4.79
C ASN A 112 -4.14 1.60 3.71
N GLY A 113 -4.18 1.19 2.45
CA GLY A 113 -3.56 1.91 1.33
C GLY A 113 -2.04 1.73 1.19
N VAL A 114 -1.37 1.05 2.13
CA VAL A 114 0.06 0.70 2.04
C VAL A 114 0.20 -0.70 1.44
N VAL A 115 1.16 -0.87 0.54
CA VAL A 115 1.42 -2.14 -0.17
C VAL A 115 2.78 -2.68 0.24
N LEU A 116 2.83 -3.97 0.59
CA LEU A 116 4.08 -4.70 0.83
C LEU A 116 4.56 -5.33 -0.47
N ILE A 117 5.72 -4.90 -0.97
CA ILE A 117 6.34 -5.41 -2.19
C ILE A 117 7.57 -6.23 -1.85
N SER A 118 7.82 -7.28 -2.63
CA SER A 118 9.05 -8.06 -2.57
C SER A 118 9.87 -7.91 -3.84
N GLN A 119 11.16 -7.67 -3.69
CA GLN A 119 12.14 -7.70 -4.77
C GLN A 119 12.93 -9.03 -4.73
N SER A 120 13.83 -9.21 -5.69
CA SER A 120 14.85 -10.27 -5.68
C SER A 120 15.66 -10.28 -4.36
N LYS A 121 16.26 -11.43 -4.06
CA LYS A 121 17.08 -11.67 -2.85
C LYS A 121 16.32 -11.47 -1.52
N GLY A 122 15.00 -11.47 -1.53
CA GLY A 122 14.16 -11.36 -0.33
C GLY A 122 14.06 -9.95 0.26
N ILE A 123 14.50 -8.92 -0.46
CA ILE A 123 14.35 -7.52 -0.04
C ILE A 123 12.86 -7.15 -0.08
N LYS A 124 12.38 -6.45 0.95
CA LYS A 124 10.98 -6.03 1.07
C LYS A 124 10.89 -4.51 1.21
N PHE A 125 9.83 -3.93 0.66
CA PHE A 125 9.52 -2.51 0.73
C PHE A 125 8.06 -2.32 1.13
N LEU A 126 7.80 -1.33 1.97
CA LEU A 126 6.47 -0.72 2.05
C LEU A 126 6.40 0.36 0.98
N TRP A 127 5.28 0.41 0.27
CA TRP A 127 5.01 1.37 -0.78
C TRP A 127 3.68 2.04 -0.52
N ASN A 128 3.64 3.37 -0.59
CA ASN A 128 2.42 4.14 -0.66
C ASN A 128 2.20 4.57 -2.12
N PRO A 129 1.24 3.95 -2.86
CA PRO A 129 0.96 4.29 -4.26
C PRO A 129 0.54 5.73 -4.47
N LEU A 130 -0.13 6.31 -3.47
CA LEU A 130 -0.66 7.67 -3.52
C LEU A 130 0.46 8.70 -3.37
N THR A 131 1.25 8.60 -2.28
CA THR A 131 2.35 9.54 -2.02
C THR A 131 3.61 9.24 -2.80
N ARG A 132 3.70 8.05 -3.40
CA ARG A 132 4.85 7.54 -4.16
C ARG A 132 6.08 7.25 -3.31
N GLU A 133 5.89 7.19 -2.01
CA GLU A 133 6.97 6.96 -1.06
C GLU A 133 7.23 5.46 -0.85
N PHE A 134 8.50 5.15 -0.63
CA PHE A 134 8.97 3.80 -0.39
C PHE A 134 9.78 3.74 0.88
N HIS A 135 9.52 2.72 1.69
CA HIS A 135 10.27 2.42 2.89
C HIS A 135 10.87 1.03 2.80
N ARG A 136 12.20 0.95 2.67
CA ARG A 136 12.93 -0.33 2.63
C ARG A 136 12.93 -0.95 4.01
N LEU A 137 12.46 -2.19 4.11
CA LEU A 137 12.49 -2.92 5.38
C LEU A 137 13.89 -3.44 5.68
N PRO A 138 14.26 -3.55 6.97
CA PRO A 138 15.51 -4.17 7.37
C PRO A 138 15.68 -5.58 6.76
N PRO A 139 16.91 -5.96 6.39
CA PRO A 139 17.19 -7.31 5.92
C PRO A 139 16.93 -8.32 7.03
N LEU A 140 16.43 -9.50 6.65
CA LEU A 140 16.25 -10.58 7.61
C LEU A 140 17.63 -11.09 8.04
N LYS A 141 17.94 -11.01 9.34
CA LYS A 141 19.17 -11.56 9.91
C LYS A 141 18.99 -13.07 10.11
N LEU A 142 19.19 -13.86 9.05
CA LEU A 142 19.25 -15.31 9.17
C LEU A 142 20.62 -15.73 9.73
N SER A 143 20.62 -16.72 10.62
CA SER A 143 21.85 -17.28 11.18
C SER A 143 22.72 -17.88 10.07
N LYS A 144 24.05 -17.83 10.22
CA LYS A 144 24.98 -18.51 9.29
C LYS A 144 24.77 -20.03 9.23
N LYS A 145 24.13 -20.63 10.26
CA LYS A 145 23.74 -22.04 10.28
C LYS A 145 22.58 -22.35 9.32
N THR A 146 21.85 -21.34 8.89
CA THR A 146 20.71 -21.42 7.97
C THR A 146 21.17 -21.52 6.50
N ARG A 147 22.17 -22.36 6.21
CA ARG A 147 22.60 -22.67 4.84
C ARG A 147 21.62 -23.69 4.26
N GLY A 148 20.65 -23.23 3.48
CA GLY A 148 19.64 -24.06 2.83
C GLY A 148 18.69 -23.24 1.95
N LEU A 149 17.87 -23.95 1.17
CA LEU A 149 16.68 -23.34 0.54
C LEU A 149 15.73 -22.94 1.67
N TYR A 150 15.23 -21.72 1.66
CA TYR A 150 14.20 -21.29 2.60
C TYR A 150 12.96 -20.82 1.86
N HIS A 151 11.80 -21.30 2.30
CA HIS A 151 10.51 -20.77 1.90
C HIS A 151 10.14 -19.67 2.90
N SER A 152 9.72 -18.50 2.41
CA SER A 152 9.25 -17.43 3.29
C SER A 152 7.93 -16.86 2.80
N VAL A 153 6.94 -16.85 3.68
CA VAL A 153 5.72 -16.06 3.51
C VAL A 153 5.83 -14.79 4.33
N SER A 154 5.16 -13.72 3.91
CA SER A 154 5.11 -12.49 4.68
C SER A 154 3.71 -11.90 4.62
N GLY A 155 3.35 -11.13 5.64
CA GLY A 155 2.10 -10.40 5.71
C GLY A 155 2.33 -8.99 6.23
N LEU A 156 1.42 -8.08 5.88
CA LEU A 156 1.37 -6.71 6.37
C LEU A 156 0.09 -6.54 7.19
N GLY A 157 0.22 -5.92 8.36
CA GLY A 157 -0.92 -5.53 9.19
C GLY A 157 -0.67 -4.19 9.86
N TYR A 158 -1.75 -3.55 10.31
CA TYR A 158 -1.69 -2.34 11.12
C TYR A 158 -2.02 -2.69 12.57
N ASP A 159 -1.13 -2.33 13.48
CA ASP A 159 -1.34 -2.44 14.92
C ASP A 159 -1.93 -1.12 15.43
N SER A 160 -3.22 -1.13 15.75
CA SER A 160 -3.93 0.05 16.25
C SER A 160 -3.51 0.48 17.66
N VAL A 161 -2.91 -0.43 18.45
CA VAL A 161 -2.42 -0.11 19.80
C VAL A 161 -1.07 0.61 19.71
N ALA A 162 -0.17 0.10 18.86
CA ALA A 162 1.13 0.71 18.62
C ALA A 162 1.10 1.86 17.60
N ASP A 163 -0.02 2.05 16.91
CA ASP A 163 -0.20 3.00 15.82
C ASP A 163 0.85 2.87 14.70
N ASP A 164 1.17 1.62 14.33
CA ASP A 164 2.24 1.34 13.39
C ASP A 164 1.92 0.14 12.48
N TYR A 165 2.54 0.12 11.30
CA TYR A 165 2.47 -0.99 10.38
C TYR A 165 3.50 -2.06 10.75
N LYS A 166 3.03 -3.29 10.92
CA LYS A 166 3.87 -4.45 11.22
C LYS A 166 3.95 -5.37 10.03
N VAL A 167 5.16 -5.86 9.76
CA VAL A 167 5.41 -6.89 8.76
C VAL A 167 5.87 -8.15 9.45
N VAL A 168 5.07 -9.21 9.31
CA VAL A 168 5.38 -10.53 9.83
C VAL A 168 5.99 -11.36 8.70
N ARG A 169 7.05 -12.12 9.02
CA ARG A 169 7.67 -13.06 8.08
C ARG A 169 7.78 -14.42 8.76
N ILE A 170 7.25 -15.44 8.10
CA ILE A 170 7.41 -16.84 8.52
C ILE A 170 8.42 -17.46 7.57
N VAL A 171 9.47 -18.06 8.11
CA VAL A 171 10.56 -18.65 7.33
C VAL A 171 10.68 -20.11 7.69
N GLN A 172 10.51 -20.98 6.70
CA GLN A 172 10.79 -22.40 6.81
C GLN A 172 12.14 -22.68 6.17
N VAL A 173 13.04 -23.31 6.92
CA VAL A 173 14.39 -23.63 6.49
C VAL A 173 14.44 -25.11 6.18
N PHE A 174 14.87 -25.46 4.97
CA PHE A 174 15.13 -26.84 4.60
C PHE A 174 16.65 -27.08 4.70
N ASP A 175 17.08 -27.96 5.62
CA ASP A 175 18.43 -28.51 5.56
C ASP A 175 18.38 -29.74 4.65
N PRO A 176 19.00 -29.71 3.46
CA PRO A 176 19.01 -30.86 2.55
C PRO A 176 19.71 -32.10 3.11
N ARG A 177 20.35 -32.01 4.29
CA ARG A 177 20.98 -33.13 5.00
C ARG A 177 20.08 -33.73 6.08
N ASP A 178 18.95 -33.11 6.40
CA ASP A 178 17.98 -33.63 7.36
C ASP A 178 17.11 -34.68 6.65
N LYS A 179 17.31 -35.96 6.99
CA LYS A 179 16.67 -37.12 6.34
C LYS A 179 15.36 -37.55 7.02
N SER A 180 14.79 -36.73 7.91
CA SER A 180 13.54 -37.06 8.59
C SER A 180 12.32 -36.84 7.68
N PHE A 181 12.01 -37.84 6.85
CA PHE A 181 10.70 -38.10 6.27
C PHE A 181 10.47 -39.62 6.23
#